data_AF-A0A9X3XL47-F1
#
_entry.id   AF-A0A9X3XL47-F1
#
_cell.length_a   1.000
_cell.length_b   1.000
_cell.length_c   1.000
_cell.angle_alpha   90.00
_cell.angle_beta   90.00
_cell.angle_gamma   90.00
#
_symmetry.space_group_name_H-M   'P 1'
#
loop_
_entity.id
_entity.type
_entity.pdbx_description
1 polymer ?
#
loop_
_entity_poly.entity_id
_entity_poly.type
_entity_poly.pdbx_seq_one_letter_code
_entity_poly.pdbx_strand_id
1 'polypeptide(L)'
;MGNMYKTSEVAKIIGVHPNTVRLYEDLELIPKANRLSNGYRIFNDYHIEQFNLARTALKVEVLQNGLRKKIINIVKLSAKGEFEEAIICTNDYINQVKNERRNAEEAIEISKQLLLGTKNTENDIFLTRKQTAEYLHITIDTLRNWEMNGLLSIKRKENGYRVYTNSDIKKLKIIRTLRCANYSLASILRMINAISNSSEVDIKEVINTPDNNEDIVTACDKLLTSLNNAEKNANVILKQLRFMNNRFNANSPF
;
A
#
# COMPACT_ATOMS: atom_id res chain seq x y z
N MET A 1 35.58 -2.96 19.82
CA MET A 1 35.90 -3.50 18.47
C MET A 1 34.69 -4.31 18.02
N GLY A 2 34.02 -3.90 16.95
CA GLY A 2 32.84 -4.60 16.43
C GLY A 2 33.22 -5.85 15.63
N ASN A 3 32.28 -6.76 15.46
CA ASN A 3 32.50 -7.95 14.62
C ASN A 3 32.64 -7.54 13.15
N MET A 4 33.40 -8.34 12.40
CA MET A 4 33.69 -8.12 10.99
C MET A 4 33.19 -9.32 10.16
N TYR A 5 32.45 -9.05 9.09
CA TYR A 5 31.76 -10.06 8.29
C TYR A 5 32.09 -9.91 6.81
N LYS A 6 32.28 -11.03 6.12
CA LYS A 6 32.37 -11.09 4.65
C LYS A 6 30.98 -11.12 4.03
N THR A 7 30.86 -10.81 2.74
CA THR A 7 29.58 -10.83 1.99
C THR A 7 28.79 -12.14 2.16
N SER A 8 29.45 -13.30 2.15
CA SER A 8 28.80 -14.60 2.32
C SER A 8 28.20 -14.80 3.72
N GLU A 9 28.86 -14.26 4.75
CA GLU A 9 28.40 -14.35 6.14
C GLU A 9 27.19 -13.44 6.35
N VAL A 10 27.25 -12.20 5.84
CA VAL A 10 26.10 -11.28 5.83
C VAL A 10 24.91 -11.91 5.10
N ALA A 11 25.13 -12.47 3.91
CA ALA A 11 24.09 -13.14 3.13
C ALA A 11 23.41 -14.27 3.94
N LYS A 12 24.19 -15.07 4.67
CA LYS A 12 23.68 -16.14 5.54
C LYS A 12 22.90 -15.59 6.75
N ILE A 13 23.40 -14.55 7.42
CA ILE A 13 22.75 -13.92 8.58
C ILE A 13 21.41 -13.29 8.20
N ILE A 14 21.37 -12.59 7.06
CA ILE A 14 20.19 -11.83 6.60
C ILE A 14 19.19 -12.72 5.81
N GLY A 15 19.62 -13.92 5.41
CA GLY A 15 18.81 -14.86 4.63
C GLY A 15 18.56 -14.38 3.20
N VAL A 16 19.62 -13.93 2.51
CA VAL A 16 19.56 -13.44 1.12
C VAL A 16 20.70 -14.01 0.28
N HIS A 17 20.60 -13.91 -1.04
CA HIS A 17 21.70 -14.27 -1.93
C HIS A 17 22.85 -13.23 -1.82
N PRO A 18 24.14 -13.62 -1.95
CA PRO A 18 25.26 -12.67 -1.94
C PRO A 18 25.16 -11.53 -2.97
N ASN A 19 24.50 -11.75 -4.12
CA ASN A 19 24.23 -10.67 -5.09
C ASN A 19 23.24 -9.64 -4.54
N THR A 20 22.29 -10.04 -3.70
CA THR A 20 21.35 -9.11 -3.06
C THR A 20 22.07 -8.20 -2.06
N VAL A 21 23.09 -8.71 -1.36
CA VAL A 21 23.96 -7.89 -0.50
C VAL A 21 24.63 -6.78 -1.30
N ARG A 22 25.13 -7.08 -2.51
CA ARG A 22 25.72 -6.10 -3.43
C ARG A 22 24.68 -5.10 -3.93
N LEU A 23 23.51 -5.59 -4.34
CA LEU A 23 22.42 -4.74 -4.80
C LEU A 23 21.99 -3.72 -3.73
N TYR A 24 21.95 -4.10 -2.45
CA TYR A 24 21.60 -3.17 -1.38
C TYR A 24 22.63 -2.05 -1.21
N GLU A 25 23.92 -2.37 -1.39
CA GLU A 25 25.00 -1.38 -1.42
C GLU A 25 24.85 -0.44 -2.63
N ASP A 26 24.63 -1.00 -3.83
CA ASP A 26 24.49 -0.23 -5.06
C ASP A 26 23.26 0.70 -5.03
N LEU A 27 22.18 0.29 -4.35
CA LEU A 27 20.97 1.10 -4.14
C LEU A 27 21.08 2.07 -2.95
N GLU A 28 22.23 2.11 -2.27
CA GLU A 28 22.50 2.94 -1.08
C GLU A 28 21.52 2.67 0.08
N LEU A 29 21.00 1.44 0.16
CA LEU A 29 20.16 1.01 1.28
C LEU A 29 21.00 0.64 2.50
N ILE A 30 22.29 0.44 2.30
CA ILE A 30 23.32 0.28 3.33
C ILE A 30 24.50 1.22 3.03
N PRO A 31 25.34 1.54 4.03
CA PRO A 31 26.60 2.22 3.79
C PRO A 31 27.50 1.42 2.86
N LYS A 32 28.44 2.11 2.20
CA LYS A 32 29.49 1.45 1.40
C LYS A 32 30.33 0.56 2.31
N ALA A 33 30.57 -0.66 1.87
CA ALA A 33 31.36 -1.62 2.61
C ALA A 33 32.83 -1.17 2.65
N ASN A 34 33.48 -1.40 3.79
CA ASN A 34 34.94 -1.30 3.87
C ASN A 34 35.57 -2.40 3.01
N ARG A 35 36.80 -2.18 2.56
CA ARG A 35 37.54 -3.15 1.75
C ARG A 35 38.84 -3.54 2.42
N LEU A 36 39.17 -4.82 2.34
CA LEU A 36 40.51 -5.33 2.63
C LEU A 36 41.50 -4.89 1.56
N SER A 37 42.79 -5.02 1.87
CA SER A 37 43.89 -4.82 0.91
C SER A 37 43.75 -5.64 -0.37
N ASN A 38 43.12 -6.82 -0.30
CA ASN A 38 42.83 -7.68 -1.45
C ASN A 38 41.51 -7.33 -2.17
N GLY A 39 40.86 -6.21 -1.84
CA GLY A 39 39.65 -5.70 -2.48
C GLY A 39 38.33 -6.32 -2.02
N TYR A 40 38.36 -7.33 -1.15
CA TYR A 40 37.17 -7.98 -0.61
C TYR A 40 36.40 -7.05 0.35
N ARG A 41 35.07 -7.08 0.26
CA ARG A 41 34.17 -6.32 1.13
C ARG A 41 34.15 -6.89 2.54
N ILE A 42 34.22 -6.00 3.53
CA ILE A 42 33.95 -6.29 4.92
C ILE A 42 32.85 -5.36 5.45
N PHE A 43 31.95 -5.97 6.20
CA PHE A 43 30.84 -5.35 6.90
C PHE A 43 31.06 -5.44 8.40
N ASN A 44 30.44 -4.56 9.16
CA ASN A 44 30.45 -4.57 10.62
C ASN A 44 29.03 -4.71 11.18
N ASP A 45 28.88 -4.69 12.51
CA ASP A 45 27.58 -4.81 13.17
C ASP A 45 26.57 -3.74 12.75
N TYR A 46 27.02 -2.52 12.42
CA TYR A 46 26.14 -1.46 11.91
C TYR A 46 25.53 -1.84 10.56
N HIS A 47 26.29 -2.47 9.67
CA HIS A 47 25.75 -2.96 8.39
C HIS A 47 24.70 -4.05 8.62
N ILE A 48 24.92 -4.98 9.58
CA ILE A 48 23.94 -6.03 9.90
C ILE A 48 22.61 -5.42 10.35
N GLU A 49 22.66 -4.44 11.25
CA GLU A 49 21.46 -3.72 11.68
C GLU A 49 20.78 -3.00 10.52
N GLN A 50 21.55 -2.31 9.69
CA GLN A 50 21.01 -1.61 8.53
C GLN A 50 20.36 -2.57 7.50
N PHE A 51 20.94 -3.76 7.29
CA PHE A 51 20.31 -4.80 6.46
C PHE A 51 18.97 -5.26 7.03
N ASN A 52 18.89 -5.51 8.34
CA ASN A 52 17.64 -5.88 9.01
C ASN A 52 16.57 -4.79 8.89
N LEU A 53 16.99 -3.52 9.01
CA LEU A 53 16.12 -2.37 8.85
C LEU A 53 15.59 -2.28 7.42
N ALA A 54 16.47 -2.36 6.42
CA ALA A 54 16.09 -2.35 5.01
C ALA A 54 15.17 -3.54 4.66
N ARG A 55 15.46 -4.74 5.16
CA ARG A 55 14.59 -5.91 4.97
C ARG A 55 13.21 -5.67 5.56
N THR A 56 13.12 -5.11 6.76
CA THR A 56 11.83 -4.81 7.40
C THR A 56 11.04 -3.76 6.63
N ALA A 57 11.69 -2.71 6.14
CA ALA A 57 11.09 -1.67 5.30
C ALA A 57 10.53 -2.20 3.96
N LEU A 58 11.16 -3.23 3.41
CA LEU A 58 10.82 -3.79 2.09
C LEU A 58 9.88 -4.99 2.14
N LYS A 59 9.48 -5.47 3.33
CA LYS A 59 8.59 -6.63 3.50
C LYS A 59 7.18 -6.42 2.96
N VAL A 60 6.69 -5.18 2.94
CA VAL A 60 5.31 -4.86 2.54
C VAL A 60 5.37 -3.93 1.35
N GLU A 61 4.68 -4.33 0.29
CA GLU A 61 4.43 -3.46 -0.86
C GLU A 61 3.32 -2.48 -0.49
N VAL A 62 3.64 -1.19 -0.43
CA VAL A 62 2.68 -0.12 -0.14
C VAL A 62 2.89 0.96 -1.19
N LEU A 63 2.00 1.02 -2.17
CA LEU A 63 2.11 1.92 -3.32
C LEU A 63 1.31 3.22 -3.14
N GLN A 64 0.50 3.31 -2.09
CA GLN A 64 -0.40 4.43 -1.84
C GLN A 64 0.38 5.71 -1.54
N ASN A 65 -0.05 6.83 -2.14
CA ASN A 65 0.30 8.20 -1.76
C ASN A 65 1.80 8.47 -1.50
N GLY A 66 2.68 7.81 -2.26
CA GLY A 66 4.13 7.99 -2.14
C GLY A 66 4.77 7.35 -0.90
N LEU A 67 4.03 6.52 -0.15
CA LEU A 67 4.53 5.80 1.03
C LEU A 67 5.77 4.96 0.70
N ARG A 68 5.82 4.31 -0.48
CA ARG A 68 7.01 3.59 -0.94
C ARG A 68 8.26 4.47 -0.97
N LYS A 69 8.14 5.70 -1.48
CA LYS A 69 9.27 6.64 -1.58
C LYS A 69 9.73 7.07 -0.18
N LYS A 70 8.78 7.34 0.71
CA LYS A 70 9.06 7.75 2.10
C LYS A 70 9.81 6.66 2.88
N ILE A 71 9.38 5.41 2.79
CA ILE A 71 10.06 4.33 3.51
C ILE A 71 11.48 4.07 2.95
N ILE A 72 11.69 4.20 1.63
CA ILE A 72 13.04 4.15 1.05
C ILE A 72 13.90 5.31 1.58
N ASN A 73 13.34 6.51 1.66
CA ASN A 73 14.06 7.66 2.21
C ASN A 73 14.51 7.42 3.66
N ILE A 74 13.63 6.88 4.50
CA ILE A 74 13.95 6.51 5.88
C ILE A 74 15.13 5.53 5.94
N VAL A 75 15.13 4.50 5.09
CA VAL A 75 16.24 3.53 5.02
C VAL A 75 17.54 4.23 4.62
N LYS A 76 17.50 5.12 3.62
CA LYS A 76 18.67 5.86 3.15
C LYS A 76 19.23 6.84 4.19
N LEU A 77 18.37 7.56 4.92
CA LEU A 77 18.79 8.43 6.04
C LEU A 77 19.50 7.59 7.12
N SER A 78 18.92 6.45 7.48
CA SER A 78 19.55 5.51 8.43
C SER A 78 20.91 5.02 7.96
N ALA A 79 21.07 4.72 6.66
CA ALA A 79 22.33 4.27 6.06
C ALA A 79 23.42 5.37 6.07
N LYS A 80 23.04 6.64 6.16
CA LYS A 80 23.97 7.77 6.31
C LYS A 80 24.32 8.09 7.76
N GLY A 81 23.67 7.44 8.73
CA GLY A 81 23.80 7.75 10.15
C GLY A 81 22.94 8.93 10.61
N GLU A 82 22.06 9.45 9.75
CA GLU A 82 21.14 10.56 10.05
C GLU A 82 19.91 10.03 10.84
N PHE A 83 20.15 9.42 12.01
CA PHE A 83 19.13 8.69 12.75
C PHE A 83 18.00 9.58 13.28
N GLU A 84 18.30 10.79 13.76
CA GLU A 84 17.27 11.70 14.26
C GLU A 84 16.27 12.07 13.16
N GLU A 85 16.78 12.42 11.97
CA GLU A 85 15.93 12.71 10.81
C GLU A 85 15.16 11.47 10.35
N ALA A 86 15.80 10.29 10.35
CA ALA A 86 15.13 9.03 10.05
C ALA A 86 13.99 8.72 11.03
N ILE A 87 14.17 9.01 12.33
CA ILE A 87 13.16 8.84 13.38
C ILE A 87 11.98 9.79 13.14
N ILE A 88 12.24 11.07 12.87
CA ILE A 88 11.19 12.05 12.55
C ILE A 88 10.40 11.59 11.33
N CYS A 89 11.08 11.27 10.22
CA CYS A 89 10.46 10.77 9.00
C CYS A 89 9.64 9.49 9.23
N THR A 90 10.08 8.62 10.14
CA THR A 90 9.36 7.38 10.47
C THR A 90 8.07 7.66 11.23
N ASN A 91 8.06 8.62 12.16
CA ASN A 91 6.82 9.01 12.84
C ASN A 91 5.81 9.62 11.86
N ASP A 92 6.28 10.48 10.95
CA ASP A 92 5.43 11.04 9.89
C ASP A 92 4.87 9.94 8.97
N TYR A 93 5.70 8.97 8.60
CA TYR A 93 5.27 7.81 7.83
C TYR A 93 4.17 7.01 8.57
N ILE A 94 4.34 6.74 9.86
CA ILE A 94 3.33 6.03 10.68
C ILE A 94 2.01 6.81 10.68
N ASN A 95 2.05 8.13 10.87
CA ASN A 95 0.86 8.98 10.86
C ASN A 95 0.15 8.95 9.49
N GLN A 96 0.91 8.96 8.40
CA GLN A 96 0.35 8.84 7.05
C GLN A 96 -0.30 7.48 6.82
N VAL A 97 0.35 6.37 7.20
CA VAL A 97 -0.24 5.03 7.09
C VAL A 97 -1.53 4.91 7.90
N LYS A 98 -1.58 5.48 9.11
CA LYS A 98 -2.81 5.53 9.93
C LYS A 98 -3.93 6.32 9.25
N ASN A 99 -3.60 7.46 8.63
CA ASN A 99 -4.56 8.24 7.86
C ASN A 99 -5.08 7.47 6.64
N GLU A 100 -4.21 6.80 5.88
CA GLU A 100 -4.64 5.94 4.77
C GLU A 100 -5.57 4.82 5.24
N ARG A 101 -5.27 4.20 6.40
CA ARG A 101 -6.14 3.16 6.97
C ARG A 101 -7.50 3.73 7.36
N ARG A 102 -7.53 4.88 8.04
CA ARG A 102 -8.78 5.56 8.40
C ARG A 102 -9.62 5.91 7.17
N ASN A 103 -8.99 6.46 6.12
CA ASN A 103 -9.66 6.77 4.86
C ASN A 103 -10.25 5.50 4.20
N ALA A 104 -9.52 4.38 4.23
CA ALA A 104 -9.97 3.11 3.72
C ALA A 104 -11.14 2.50 4.52
N GLU A 105 -11.16 2.68 5.83
CA GLU A 105 -12.27 2.26 6.70
C GLU A 105 -13.50 3.15 6.53
N GLU A 106 -13.31 4.47 6.46
CA GLU A 106 -14.37 5.45 6.22
C GLU A 106 -15.05 5.22 4.86
N ALA A 107 -14.28 4.90 3.82
CA ALA A 107 -14.84 4.56 2.52
C ALA A 107 -15.72 3.30 2.54
N ILE A 108 -15.38 2.30 3.35
CA ILE A 108 -16.24 1.13 3.58
C ILE A 108 -17.54 1.57 4.26
N GLU A 109 -17.45 2.41 5.29
CA GLU A 109 -18.63 2.84 6.04
C GLU A 109 -19.59 3.70 5.20
N ILE A 110 -19.06 4.65 4.43
CA ILE A 110 -19.85 5.42 3.45
C ILE A 110 -20.51 4.49 2.43
N SER A 111 -19.79 3.47 1.97
CA SER A 111 -20.34 2.48 1.04
C SER A 111 -21.49 1.68 1.66
N LYS A 112 -21.38 1.29 2.94
CA LYS A 112 -22.45 0.63 3.69
C LYS A 112 -23.69 1.53 3.80
N GLN A 113 -23.52 2.79 4.16
CA GLN A 113 -24.61 3.76 4.28
C GLN A 113 -25.33 3.99 2.94
N LEU A 114 -24.57 4.08 1.84
CA LEU A 114 -25.14 4.21 0.49
C LEU A 114 -25.95 2.97 0.06
N LEU A 115 -25.61 1.78 0.57
CA LEU A 115 -26.38 0.55 0.35
C LEU A 115 -27.66 0.52 1.20
N LEU A 116 -27.58 0.93 2.47
CA LEU A 116 -28.69 0.92 3.44
C LEU A 116 -29.72 2.06 3.25
N GLY A 117 -29.36 3.15 2.58
CA GLY A 117 -30.26 4.30 2.29
C GLY A 117 -31.40 3.98 1.30
N THR A 118 -31.95 2.77 1.35
CA THR A 118 -32.80 2.13 0.33
C THR A 118 -34.27 2.56 0.35
N LYS A 119 -34.67 3.56 1.13
CA LYS A 119 -36.06 4.04 1.16
C LYS A 119 -36.15 5.54 0.90
N ASN A 120 -36.40 5.90 -0.37
CA ASN A 120 -37.49 6.79 -0.83
C ASN A 120 -37.18 7.51 -2.14
N THR A 121 -38.19 7.48 -3.02
CA THR A 121 -38.62 8.52 -4.00
C THR A 121 -37.56 9.50 -4.47
N GLU A 122 -36.78 9.12 -5.48
CA GLU A 122 -36.07 10.09 -6.32
C GLU A 122 -36.62 9.93 -7.74
N ASN A 123 -36.90 11.06 -8.41
CA ASN A 123 -37.30 11.08 -9.82
C ASN A 123 -36.38 10.17 -10.65
N ASP A 124 -36.94 9.44 -11.61
CA ASP A 124 -36.15 8.58 -12.48
C ASP A 124 -35.15 9.40 -13.30
N ILE A 125 -33.91 9.47 -12.82
CA ILE A 125 -32.80 10.08 -13.56
C ILE A 125 -32.33 9.07 -14.60
N PHE A 126 -32.31 9.50 -15.86
CA PHE A 126 -31.74 8.75 -16.98
C PHE A 126 -30.60 9.56 -17.59
N LEU A 127 -29.37 9.21 -17.26
CA LEU A 127 -28.18 9.90 -17.79
C LEU A 127 -27.54 9.11 -18.93
N THR A 128 -26.95 9.84 -19.88
CA THR A 128 -25.98 9.28 -20.83
C THR A 128 -24.62 9.11 -20.15
N ARG A 129 -23.73 8.31 -20.73
CA ARG A 129 -22.37 8.10 -20.20
C ARG A 129 -21.62 9.41 -19.93
N LYS A 130 -21.73 10.39 -20.83
CA LYS A 130 -21.08 11.70 -20.68
C LYS A 130 -21.61 12.43 -19.45
N GLN A 131 -22.93 12.55 -19.34
CA GLN A 131 -23.59 13.19 -18.18
C GLN A 131 -23.28 12.47 -16.87
N THR A 132 -23.22 11.13 -16.88
CA THR A 132 -22.85 10.34 -15.70
C THR A 132 -21.41 10.60 -15.27
N ALA A 133 -20.47 10.66 -16.22
CA ALA A 133 -19.08 10.97 -15.93
C ALA A 133 -18.94 12.38 -15.33
N GLU A 134 -19.62 13.37 -15.92
CA GLU A 134 -19.68 14.74 -15.40
C GLU A 134 -20.29 14.81 -13.99
N TYR A 135 -21.43 14.13 -13.77
CA TYR A 135 -22.11 14.08 -12.47
C TYR A 135 -21.24 13.46 -11.36
N LEU A 136 -20.41 12.47 -11.71
CA LEU A 136 -19.50 11.81 -10.80
C LEU A 136 -18.12 12.47 -10.72
N HIS A 137 -17.89 13.55 -11.47
CA HIS A 137 -16.59 14.20 -11.58
C HIS A 137 -15.45 13.22 -11.94
N ILE A 138 -15.72 12.32 -12.89
CA ILE A 138 -14.74 11.36 -13.42
C ILE A 138 -14.62 11.52 -14.94
N THR A 139 -13.55 10.98 -15.52
CA THR A 139 -13.42 10.91 -16.98
C THR A 139 -14.34 9.85 -17.57
N ILE A 140 -14.75 10.04 -18.83
CA ILE A 140 -15.50 9.04 -19.60
C ILE A 140 -14.72 7.72 -19.67
N ASP A 141 -13.40 7.79 -19.80
CA ASP A 141 -12.54 6.60 -19.83
C ASP A 141 -12.48 5.87 -18.49
N THR A 142 -12.54 6.58 -17.36
CA THR A 142 -12.66 5.96 -16.04
C THR A 142 -13.97 5.17 -15.94
N LEU A 143 -15.09 5.77 -16.36
CA LEU A 143 -16.39 5.11 -16.37
C LEU A 143 -16.40 3.89 -17.31
N ARG A 144 -15.82 4.04 -18.50
CA ARG A 144 -15.66 2.94 -19.48
C ARG A 144 -14.80 1.82 -18.90
N ASN A 145 -13.71 2.14 -18.21
CA ASN A 145 -12.84 1.18 -17.58
C ASN A 145 -13.59 0.36 -16.51
N TRP A 146 -14.43 1.00 -15.70
CA TRP A 146 -15.24 0.29 -14.71
C TRP A 146 -16.25 -0.68 -15.33
N GLU A 147 -16.90 -0.30 -16.43
CA GLU A 147 -17.76 -1.22 -17.18
C GLU A 147 -16.96 -2.40 -17.78
N MET A 148 -15.79 -2.13 -18.37
CA MET A 148 -14.95 -3.18 -18.97
C MET A 148 -14.44 -4.18 -17.94
N ASN A 149 -14.21 -3.75 -16.69
CA ASN A 149 -13.83 -4.61 -15.57
C ASN A 149 -15.05 -5.26 -14.87
N GLY A 150 -16.25 -5.14 -15.43
CA GLY A 150 -17.44 -5.85 -14.94
C GLY A 150 -18.04 -5.30 -13.64
N LEU A 151 -17.59 -4.13 -13.17
CA LEU A 151 -18.15 -3.52 -11.94
C LEU A 151 -19.62 -3.14 -12.08
N LEU A 152 -20.09 -2.98 -13.33
CA LEU A 152 -21.42 -2.51 -13.68
C LEU A 152 -21.84 -3.13 -15.02
N SER A 153 -23.10 -3.51 -15.14
CA SER A 153 -23.72 -3.84 -16.43
C SER A 153 -24.84 -2.84 -16.72
N ILE A 154 -24.64 -1.99 -17.73
CA ILE A 154 -25.54 -0.89 -18.06
C ILE A 154 -26.43 -1.28 -19.23
N LYS A 155 -27.75 -1.11 -19.04
CA LYS A 155 -28.73 -1.38 -20.10
C LYS A 155 -28.56 -0.43 -21.27
N ARG A 156 -28.86 -0.93 -22.47
CA ARG A 156 -28.92 -0.14 -23.70
C ARG A 156 -30.39 0.12 -24.06
N LYS A 157 -30.67 1.33 -24.54
CA LYS A 157 -31.92 1.64 -25.23
C LYS A 157 -31.93 1.00 -26.62
N GLU A 158 -33.10 0.94 -27.25
CA GLU A 158 -33.29 0.43 -28.61
C GLU A 158 -32.39 1.15 -29.63
N ASN A 159 -32.14 2.44 -29.42
CA ASN A 159 -31.24 3.24 -30.24
C ASN A 159 -29.73 2.99 -29.97
N GLY A 160 -29.39 1.97 -29.19
CA GLY A 160 -28.02 1.54 -28.90
C GLY A 160 -27.28 2.35 -27.82
N TYR A 161 -27.84 3.47 -27.35
CA TYR A 161 -27.22 4.30 -26.32
C TYR A 161 -27.35 3.67 -24.93
N ARG A 162 -26.30 3.83 -24.12
CA ARG A 162 -26.31 3.45 -22.69
C ARG A 162 -27.07 4.47 -21.87
N VAL A 163 -27.87 3.98 -20.94
CA VAL A 163 -28.63 4.80 -20.01
C VAL A 163 -28.40 4.34 -18.59
N TYR A 164 -27.96 5.28 -17.76
CA TYR A 164 -27.67 5.05 -16.35
C TYR A 164 -28.86 5.51 -15.52
N THR A 165 -29.39 4.58 -14.74
CA THR A 165 -30.48 4.80 -13.80
C THR A 165 -29.95 5.31 -12.47
N ASN A 166 -30.84 5.78 -11.60
CA ASN A 166 -30.45 6.18 -10.25
C ASN A 166 -29.79 5.03 -9.46
N SER A 167 -30.21 3.78 -9.68
CA SER A 167 -29.56 2.60 -9.09
C SER A 167 -28.10 2.47 -9.56
N ASP A 168 -27.84 2.70 -10.85
CA ASP A 168 -26.49 2.68 -11.40
C ASP A 168 -25.64 3.82 -10.83
N ILE A 169 -26.21 5.02 -10.67
CA ILE A 169 -25.53 6.15 -10.05
C ILE A 169 -25.13 5.85 -8.60
N LYS A 170 -25.97 5.18 -7.82
CA LYS A 170 -25.64 4.76 -6.45
C LYS A 170 -24.47 3.77 -6.43
N LYS A 171 -24.50 2.72 -7.27
CA LYS A 171 -23.37 1.79 -7.42
C LYS A 171 -22.09 2.49 -7.84
N LEU A 172 -22.19 3.44 -8.76
CA LEU A 172 -21.08 4.26 -9.22
C LEU A 172 -20.49 5.16 -8.12
N LYS A 173 -21.33 5.74 -7.25
CA LYS A 173 -20.87 6.50 -6.07
C LYS A 173 -20.06 5.60 -5.14
N ILE A 174 -20.51 4.37 -4.89
CA ILE A 174 -19.78 3.38 -4.08
C ILE A 174 -18.42 3.05 -4.71
N ILE A 175 -18.39 2.71 -6.00
CA ILE A 175 -17.14 2.43 -6.73
C ILE A 175 -16.18 3.62 -6.63
N ARG A 176 -16.68 4.84 -6.87
CA ARG A 176 -15.87 6.06 -6.79
C ARG A 176 -15.28 6.23 -5.38
N THR A 177 -16.09 6.11 -4.33
CA THR A 177 -15.66 6.23 -2.94
C THR A 177 -14.53 5.25 -2.60
N LEU A 178 -14.69 3.98 -2.98
CA LEU A 178 -13.69 2.94 -2.73
C LEU A 178 -12.42 3.13 -3.57
N ARG A 179 -12.55 3.60 -4.82
CA ARG A 179 -11.39 3.93 -5.67
C ARG A 179 -10.59 5.11 -5.15
N CYS A 180 -11.25 6.14 -4.61
CA CYS A 180 -10.58 7.26 -3.94
C CYS A 180 -9.82 6.80 -2.69
N ALA A 181 -10.27 5.73 -2.03
CA ALA A 181 -9.59 5.11 -0.91
C ALA A 181 -8.60 4.00 -1.30
N ASN A 182 -8.18 3.95 -2.57
CA ASN A 182 -7.16 3.04 -3.10
C ASN A 182 -7.51 1.54 -3.14
N TYR A 183 -8.76 1.12 -2.91
CA TYR A 183 -9.17 -0.29 -3.13
C TYR A 183 -9.10 -0.65 -4.61
N SER A 184 -8.54 -1.81 -4.95
CA SER A 184 -8.43 -2.25 -6.36
C SER A 184 -9.81 -2.48 -7.01
N LEU A 185 -9.85 -2.54 -8.34
CA LEU A 185 -11.10 -2.91 -9.05
C LEU A 185 -11.54 -4.34 -8.69
N ALA A 186 -10.59 -5.26 -8.47
CA ALA A 186 -10.89 -6.64 -8.08
C ALA A 186 -11.53 -6.72 -6.68
N SER A 187 -10.99 -6.01 -5.68
CA SER A 187 -11.62 -5.86 -4.35
C SER A 187 -13.04 -5.33 -4.43
N ILE A 188 -13.25 -4.28 -5.24
CA ILE A 188 -14.58 -3.67 -5.39
C ILE A 188 -15.54 -4.65 -6.09
N LEU A 189 -15.08 -5.36 -7.11
CA LEU A 189 -15.87 -6.37 -7.81
C LEU A 189 -16.30 -7.51 -6.88
N ARG A 190 -15.37 -8.04 -6.08
CA ARG A 190 -15.67 -9.06 -5.03
C ARG A 190 -16.77 -8.57 -4.10
N MET A 191 -16.63 -7.35 -3.58
CA MET A 191 -17.62 -6.75 -2.70
C MET A 191 -18.99 -6.64 -3.36
N ILE A 192 -19.07 -6.10 -4.59
CA ILE A 192 -20.35 -5.95 -5.33
C ILE A 192 -21.02 -7.29 -5.57
N ASN A 193 -20.25 -8.32 -5.94
CA ASN A 193 -20.76 -9.66 -6.19
C ASN A 193 -21.30 -10.30 -4.91
N ALA A 194 -20.58 -10.17 -3.78
CA ALA A 194 -21.01 -10.73 -2.50
C ALA A 194 -22.33 -10.11 -2.03
N ILE A 195 -22.47 -8.78 -2.11
CA ILE A 195 -23.72 -8.08 -1.73
C ILE A 195 -24.89 -8.48 -2.64
N SER A 196 -24.62 -8.78 -3.92
CA SER A 196 -25.68 -9.20 -4.85
C SER A 196 -26.20 -10.61 -4.55
N ASN A 197 -25.40 -11.44 -3.87
CA ASN A 197 -25.72 -12.84 -3.57
C ASN A 197 -26.26 -13.07 -2.15
N SER A 198 -26.00 -12.17 -1.19
CA SER A 198 -26.48 -12.29 0.19
C SER A 198 -26.68 -10.92 0.85
N SER A 199 -27.73 -10.80 1.67
CA SER A 199 -28.05 -9.58 2.43
C SER A 199 -27.22 -9.40 3.70
N GLU A 200 -26.55 -10.45 4.17
CA GLU A 200 -25.82 -10.48 5.44
C GLU A 200 -24.33 -10.76 5.19
N VAL A 201 -23.66 -9.79 4.55
CA VAL A 201 -22.25 -9.90 4.16
C VAL A 201 -21.41 -8.91 4.95
N ASP A 202 -20.32 -9.40 5.55
CA ASP A 202 -19.30 -8.51 6.08
C ASP A 202 -18.46 -7.91 4.94
N ILE A 203 -18.86 -6.72 4.51
CA ILE A 203 -18.18 -5.94 3.47
C ILE A 203 -16.69 -5.73 3.79
N LYS A 204 -16.34 -5.57 5.07
CA LYS A 204 -14.95 -5.31 5.47
C LYS A 204 -14.07 -6.52 5.21
N GLU A 205 -14.59 -7.72 5.52
CA GLU A 205 -13.88 -8.98 5.26
C GLU A 205 -13.77 -9.26 3.77
N VAL A 206 -14.88 -9.15 3.01
CA VAL A 206 -14.89 -9.48 1.57
C VAL A 206 -13.96 -8.58 0.77
N ILE A 207 -13.99 -7.27 1.00
CA ILE A 207 -13.19 -6.33 0.20
C ILE A 207 -11.68 -6.50 0.45
N ASN A 208 -11.31 -7.03 1.61
CA ASN A 208 -9.93 -7.18 2.06
C ASN A 208 -9.39 -8.62 1.93
N THR A 209 -10.21 -9.57 1.48
CA THR A 209 -9.85 -10.99 1.37
C THR A 209 -10.02 -11.44 -0.08
N PRO A 210 -8.91 -11.55 -0.84
CA PRO A 210 -8.89 -12.17 -2.16
C PRO A 210 -9.26 -13.65 -2.10
N ASP A 211 -9.88 -14.16 -3.16
CA ASP A 211 -10.17 -15.59 -3.28
C ASP A 211 -8.89 -16.39 -3.54
N ASN A 212 -8.87 -17.65 -3.11
CA ASN A 212 -7.73 -18.57 -3.33
C ASN A 212 -7.41 -18.81 -4.82
N ASN A 213 -8.36 -18.51 -5.71
CA ASN A 213 -8.24 -18.72 -7.16
C ASN A 213 -7.77 -17.46 -7.91
N GLU A 214 -7.43 -16.37 -7.21
CA GLU A 214 -6.90 -15.15 -7.85
C GLU A 214 -5.40 -15.28 -8.13
N ASP A 215 -5.04 -15.31 -9.41
CA ASP A 215 -3.65 -15.47 -9.86
C ASP A 215 -2.74 -14.29 -9.48
N ILE A 216 -3.30 -13.07 -9.39
CA ILE A 216 -2.55 -11.83 -9.12
C ILE A 216 -3.21 -11.08 -7.97
N VAL A 217 -2.58 -11.12 -6.80
CA VAL A 217 -3.00 -10.39 -5.60
C VAL A 217 -2.01 -9.29 -5.28
N THR A 218 -2.49 -8.05 -5.29
CA THR A 218 -1.70 -6.86 -4.98
C THR A 218 -1.96 -6.36 -3.55
N ALA A 219 -1.17 -5.39 -3.10
CA ALA A 219 -1.39 -4.73 -1.83
C ALA A 219 -2.79 -4.08 -1.71
N CYS A 220 -3.35 -3.60 -2.82
CA CYS A 220 -4.66 -2.95 -2.88
C CYS A 220 -5.82 -3.95 -2.81
N ASP A 221 -5.57 -5.24 -3.07
CA ASP A 221 -6.58 -6.31 -2.95
C ASP A 221 -6.80 -6.75 -1.50
N LYS A 222 -5.84 -6.43 -0.64
CA LYS A 222 -5.83 -6.65 0.82
C LYS A 222 -5.41 -5.38 1.55
N LEU A 223 -6.02 -4.25 1.17
CA LEU A 223 -5.56 -2.90 1.52
C LEU A 223 -5.40 -2.69 3.03
N LEU A 224 -6.41 -3.03 3.83
CA LEU A 224 -6.36 -2.83 5.28
C LEU A 224 -5.27 -3.70 5.92
N THR A 225 -5.13 -4.94 5.45
CA THR A 225 -4.07 -5.85 5.90
C THR A 225 -2.69 -5.30 5.54
N SER A 226 -2.50 -4.81 4.32
CA SER A 226 -1.24 -4.22 3.86
C SER A 226 -0.87 -2.97 4.68
N LEU A 227 -1.83 -2.06 4.91
CA LEU A 227 -1.62 -0.86 5.72
C LEU A 227 -1.31 -1.19 7.19
N ASN A 228 -2.00 -2.16 7.78
CA ASN A 228 -1.69 -2.63 9.14
C ASN A 228 -0.28 -3.21 9.24
N ASN A 229 0.12 -4.05 8.28
CA ASN A 229 1.47 -4.61 8.25
C ASN A 229 2.54 -3.53 8.03
N ALA A 230 2.24 -2.51 7.22
CA ALA A 230 3.11 -1.36 7.03
C ALA A 230 3.32 -0.57 8.33
N GLU A 231 2.24 -0.32 9.08
CA GLU A 231 2.32 0.32 10.39
C GLU A 231 3.14 -0.51 11.38
N LYS A 232 2.90 -1.83 11.45
CA LYS A 232 3.68 -2.74 12.32
C LYS A 232 5.16 -2.70 11.97
N ASN A 233 5.51 -2.79 10.69
CA ASN A 233 6.90 -2.72 10.23
C ASN A 233 7.53 -1.37 10.56
N ALA A 234 6.81 -0.26 10.36
CA ALA A 234 7.31 1.08 10.69
C ALA A 234 7.57 1.25 12.19
N ASN A 235 6.74 0.67 13.05
CA ASN A 235 6.99 0.65 14.51
C ASN A 235 8.23 -0.18 14.87
N VAL A 236 8.48 -1.29 14.18
CA VAL A 236 9.71 -2.07 14.36
C VAL A 236 10.93 -1.26 13.92
N ILE A 237 10.85 -0.59 12.76
CA ILE A 237 11.90 0.30 12.24
C ILE A 237 12.17 1.44 13.23
N LEU A 238 11.14 2.08 13.77
CA LEU A 238 11.28 3.16 14.75
C LEU A 238 12.06 2.69 16.00
N LYS A 239 11.73 1.50 16.52
CA LYS A 239 12.46 0.91 17.65
C LYS A 239 13.92 0.62 17.27
N GLN A 240 14.15 0.07 16.08
CA GLN A 240 15.49 -0.24 15.59
C GLN A 240 16.33 1.03 15.37
N LEU A 241 15.77 2.09 14.79
CA LEU A 241 16.44 3.37 14.60
C LEU A 241 16.88 3.98 15.93
N ARG A 242 16.01 3.97 16.95
CA ARG A 242 16.37 4.44 18.31
C ARG A 242 17.50 3.61 18.92
N PHE A 243 17.46 2.28 18.73
CA PHE A 243 18.55 1.40 19.16
C PHE A 243 19.87 1.73 18.44
N MET A 244 19.83 1.86 17.11
CA MET A 244 21.00 2.19 16.29
C MET A 244 21.56 3.57 16.65
N ASN A 245 20.71 4.57 16.90
CA ASN A 245 21.12 5.89 17.39
C ASN A 245 21.89 5.76 18.72
N ASN A 246 21.32 5.07 19.71
CA ASN A 246 22.00 4.90 21.00
C ASN A 246 23.30 4.10 20.89
N ARG A 247 23.36 3.08 20.04
CA ARG A 247 24.52 2.19 19.92
C ARG A 247 25.65 2.81 19.09
N PHE A 248 25.33 3.54 18.04
CA PHE A 248 26.29 3.99 17.03
C PHE A 248 26.51 5.51 17.01
N ASN A 249 25.57 6.34 17.48
CA ASN A 249 25.82 7.78 17.65
C ASN A 249 26.44 8.14 19.01
N ALA A 250 26.13 7.42 20.10
CA ALA A 250 26.72 7.70 21.42
C ALA A 250 28.23 7.41 21.51
N ASN A 251 28.79 6.73 20.50
CA ASN A 251 30.21 6.41 20.38
C ASN A 251 30.79 6.92 19.06
N SER A 252 30.27 8.01 18.48
CA SER A 252 30.81 8.57 17.24
C SER A 252 32.27 8.98 17.46
N PRO A 253 33.26 8.27 16.87
CA PRO A 253 34.62 8.75 16.76
C PRO A 253 34.71 9.33 15.34
N PHE A 254 34.24 10.55 15.16
CA PHE A 254 34.92 11.40 14.19
C PHE A 254 36.16 11.95 14.89
#